data_AF-A0A537C7T4-F1
#
_entry.id   AF-A0A537C7T4-F1
#
_cell.length_a   1.000
_cell.length_b   1.000
_cell.length_c   1.000
_cell.angle_alpha   90.00
_cell.angle_beta   90.00
_cell.angle_gamma   90.00
#
_symmetry.space_group_name_H-M   'P 1'
#
loop_
_entity.id
_entity.type
_entity.pdbx_description
1 polymer ?
#
loop_
_entity_poly.entity_id
_entity_poly.type
_entity_poly.pdbx_seq_one_letter_code
_entity_poly.pdbx_strand_id
1 'polypeptide(L)'
;MHRAWALGWLVIGVLAGPAHAQVTEIYKCLDPAGRPLYTSDKRDTAGKKCDLVSREINVVPSQQIPVRPSASTSRSGSFPRESASDRANAKERQRDILEKELATEQQLLAKAQQDLTEQESERSGDERNYARVLERLQPYKDSLEVHQKNVEALRRELSNLNR
;
A
#
# COMPACT_ATOMS: atom_id res chain seq x y z
N MET A 1 -44.40 -23.44 15.46
CA MET A 1 -44.84 -23.11 14.07
C MET A 1 -45.18 -21.62 14.13
N HIS A 2 -44.50 -20.65 13.51
CA HIS A 2 -43.79 -20.56 12.23
C HIS A 2 -42.53 -19.68 12.35
N ARG A 3 -41.52 -19.98 11.53
CA ARG A 3 -40.29 -19.22 11.35
C ARG A 3 -40.57 -18.09 10.36
N ALA A 4 -40.16 -16.85 10.65
CA ALA A 4 -40.07 -15.79 9.66
C ALA A 4 -38.65 -15.21 9.69
N TRP A 5 -37.81 -15.73 8.80
CA TRP A 5 -36.50 -15.16 8.48
C TRP A 5 -36.73 -14.06 7.43
N ALA A 6 -36.62 -12.80 7.84
CA ALA A 6 -36.56 -11.70 6.90
C ALA A 6 -35.08 -11.44 6.56
N LEU A 7 -34.68 -11.90 5.37
CA LEU A 7 -33.42 -11.55 4.72
C LEU A 7 -33.48 -10.07 4.33
N GLY A 8 -32.90 -9.20 5.15
CA GLY A 8 -32.67 -7.79 4.82
C GLY A 8 -31.39 -7.65 4.00
N TRP A 9 -31.50 -7.47 2.69
CA TRP A 9 -30.40 -7.03 1.84
C TRP A 9 -30.08 -5.56 2.13
N LEU A 10 -28.98 -5.30 2.83
CA LEU A 10 -28.44 -3.96 3.03
C LEU A 10 -27.54 -3.60 1.84
N VAL A 11 -28.07 -2.85 0.89
CA VAL A 11 -27.29 -2.22 -0.19
C VAL A 11 -26.60 -0.99 0.41
N ILE A 12 -25.30 -1.10 0.68
CA ILE A 12 -24.46 0.06 1.03
C ILE A 12 -24.01 0.72 -0.27
N GLY A 13 -24.74 1.77 -0.67
CA GLY A 13 -24.30 2.67 -1.74
C GLY A 13 -23.19 3.58 -1.21
N VAL A 14 -21.98 3.43 -1.74
CA VAL A 14 -20.87 4.36 -1.49
C VAL A 14 -21.14 5.65 -2.25
N LEU A 15 -21.58 6.68 -1.51
CA LEU A 15 -21.63 8.07 -1.98
C LEU A 15 -20.20 8.59 -2.09
N ALA A 16 -19.70 8.79 -3.32
CA ALA A 16 -18.49 9.55 -3.57
C ALA A 16 -18.80 11.06 -3.41
N GLY A 17 -18.45 11.64 -2.26
CA GLY A 17 -18.54 13.08 -2.03
C GLY A 17 -17.40 13.84 -2.75
N PRO A 18 -17.61 15.10 -3.17
CA PRO A 18 -16.58 15.91 -3.81
C PRO A 18 -15.45 16.24 -2.82
N ALA A 19 -14.21 15.96 -3.22
CA ALA A 19 -13.02 16.38 -2.49
C ALA A 19 -12.84 17.90 -2.61
N HIS A 20 -13.07 18.63 -1.52
CA HIS A 20 -12.73 20.05 -1.45
C HIS A 20 -11.22 20.21 -1.30
N ALA A 21 -10.60 20.89 -2.27
CA ALA A 21 -9.20 21.28 -2.20
C ALA A 21 -8.97 22.22 -1.00
N GLN A 22 -7.99 21.89 -0.16
CA GLN A 22 -7.63 22.69 1.02
C GLN A 22 -6.71 23.82 0.56
N VAL A 23 -7.23 25.04 0.48
CA VAL A 23 -6.43 26.24 0.16
C VAL A 23 -5.93 26.84 1.47
N THR A 24 -4.61 26.83 1.69
CA THR A 24 -3.99 27.55 2.81
C THR A 24 -3.32 28.82 2.27
N GLU A 25 -3.80 29.97 2.75
CA GLU A 25 -3.29 31.28 2.32
C GLU A 25 -2.29 31.78 3.37
N ILE A 26 -1.05 32.04 2.98
CA ILE A 26 0.00 32.53 3.88
C ILE A 26 0.19 34.04 3.69
N TYR A 27 0.00 34.78 4.77
CA TYR A 27 0.12 36.24 4.82
C TYR A 27 1.44 36.64 5.48
N LYS A 28 2.09 37.67 4.94
CA LYS A 28 3.23 38.34 5.58
C LYS A 28 2.77 39.69 6.11
N CYS A 29 2.71 39.79 7.42
CA CYS A 29 2.39 41.02 8.12
C CYS A 29 3.66 41.73 8.56
N LEU A 30 3.67 43.06 8.44
CA LEU A 30 4.67 43.88 9.09
C LEU A 30 4.13 44.35 10.44
N ASP A 31 4.84 44.03 11.50
CA ASP A 31 4.56 44.58 12.83
C ASP A 31 4.92 46.08 12.87
N PRO A 32 4.43 46.86 13.86
CA PRO A 32 4.75 48.29 13.99
C PRO A 32 6.25 48.60 14.07
N ALA A 33 7.06 47.62 14.49
CA ALA A 33 8.52 47.69 14.54
C ALA A 33 9.22 47.27 13.22
N GLY A 34 8.47 47.03 12.13
CA GLY A 34 9.00 46.69 10.80
C GLY A 34 9.49 45.25 10.64
N ARG A 35 9.21 44.35 11.59
CA ARG A 35 9.61 42.94 11.50
C ARG A 35 8.57 42.13 10.71
N PRO A 36 9.00 41.24 9.78
CA PRO A 36 8.10 40.41 9.01
C PRO A 36 7.63 39.19 9.82
N LEU A 37 6.32 39.02 9.94
CA LEU A 37 5.65 37.86 10.51
C LEU A 37 4.89 37.12 9.41
N TYR A 38 5.10 35.81 9.26
CA TYR A 38 4.36 34.97 8.31
C TYR A 38 3.34 34.13 9.09
N THR A 39 2.06 34.21 8.72
CA THR A 39 0.95 33.50 9.39
C THR A 39 -0.09 33.03 8.37
N SER A 40 -0.71 31.88 8.66
CA SER A 40 -1.83 31.33 7.90
C SER A 40 -3.19 31.55 8.59
N ASP A 41 -3.19 32.10 9.82
CA ASP A 41 -4.43 32.43 10.54
C ASP A 41 -4.86 33.87 10.22
N LYS A 42 -6.11 34.03 9.75
CA LYS A 42 -6.71 35.34 9.44
C LYS A 42 -6.88 36.24 10.67
N ARG A 43 -6.84 35.67 11.88
CA ARG A 43 -6.90 36.47 13.12
C ARG A 43 -5.63 37.29 13.33
N ASP A 44 -4.49 36.75 12.90
CA ASP A 44 -3.19 37.39 13.07
C ASP A 44 -2.94 38.52 12.07
N THR A 45 -3.83 38.69 11.08
CA THR A 45 -3.76 39.73 10.05
C THR A 45 -4.58 40.98 10.38
N ALA A 46 -5.41 40.94 11.43
CA ALA A 46 -6.28 42.06 11.80
C ALA A 46 -5.46 43.27 12.31
N GLY A 47 -5.61 44.42 11.64
CA GLY A 47 -4.98 45.68 12.05
C GLY A 47 -3.50 45.82 11.67
N LYS A 48 -2.92 44.84 10.96
CA LYS A 48 -1.54 44.90 10.46
C LYS A 48 -1.52 45.08 8.94
N LYS A 49 -0.48 45.73 8.40
CA LYS A 49 -0.27 45.80 6.95
C LYS A 49 0.26 44.45 6.49
N CYS A 50 -0.64 43.60 6.00
CA CYS A 50 -0.33 42.25 5.57
C CYS A 50 -0.45 42.12 4.06
N ASP A 51 0.61 41.61 3.44
CA ASP A 51 0.64 41.26 2.02
C ASP A 51 0.55 39.74 1.86
N LEU A 52 -0.24 39.29 0.90
CA LEU A 52 -0.38 37.87 0.57
C LEU A 52 0.90 37.40 -0.14
N VAL A 53 1.68 36.53 0.50
CA VAL A 53 2.98 36.10 -0.05
C VAL A 53 2.86 34.86 -0.91
N SER A 54 2.01 33.91 -0.53
CA SER A 54 1.75 32.74 -1.37
C SER A 54 0.43 32.08 -1.00
N ARG A 55 -0.29 31.62 -2.01
CA ARG A 55 -1.35 30.62 -1.86
C ARG A 55 -0.71 29.31 -2.31
N GLU A 56 -0.40 28.41 -1.39
CA GLU A 56 -0.05 27.04 -1.79
C GLU A 56 -1.34 26.35 -2.19
N ILE A 57 -1.66 26.45 -3.48
CA ILE A 57 -2.74 25.70 -4.08
C ILE A 57 -2.15 24.34 -4.43
N ASN A 58 -2.42 23.33 -3.61
CA ASN A 58 -2.16 21.94 -4.01
C ASN A 58 -3.22 21.53 -5.02
N VAL A 59 -3.10 22.03 -6.25
CA VAL A 59 -3.88 21.58 -7.39
C VAL A 59 -3.19 20.37 -7.99
N VAL A 60 -3.78 19.19 -7.83
CA VAL A 60 -3.53 18.10 -8.77
C VAL A 60 -4.02 18.62 -10.13
N PRO A 61 -3.16 18.77 -11.14
CA PRO A 61 -3.60 19.31 -12.43
C PRO A 61 -4.67 18.39 -13.00
N SER A 62 -5.90 18.90 -13.14
CA SER A 62 -6.86 18.31 -14.07
C SER A 62 -6.20 18.39 -15.45
N GLN A 63 -5.83 17.24 -16.01
CA GLN A 63 -5.35 17.17 -17.38
C GLN A 63 -6.52 17.53 -18.29
N GLN A 64 -6.64 18.81 -18.63
CA GLN A 64 -7.47 19.24 -19.74
C GLN A 64 -6.79 18.72 -21.01
N ILE A 65 -7.33 17.65 -21.58
CA ILE A 65 -6.88 17.12 -22.87
C ILE A 65 -7.32 18.13 -23.92
N PRO A 66 -6.41 18.88 -24.57
CA PRO A 66 -6.80 19.66 -25.72
C PRO A 66 -7.13 18.67 -26.86
N VAL A 67 -8.38 18.68 -27.32
CA VAL A 67 -8.75 18.02 -28.58
C VAL A 67 -8.14 18.85 -29.71
N ARG A 68 -6.87 18.59 -30.00
CA ARG A 68 -6.17 19.08 -31.18
C ARG A 68 -6.54 18.17 -32.35
N PRO A 69 -6.82 18.68 -33.57
CA PRO A 69 -6.90 17.83 -34.74
C PRO A 69 -5.57 17.07 -34.85
N SER A 70 -5.66 15.75 -34.97
CA SER A 70 -4.52 14.84 -34.96
C SER A 70 -3.66 15.05 -36.20
N ALA A 71 -2.79 16.05 -36.15
CA ALA A 71 -1.63 16.11 -37.02
C ALA A 71 -0.70 15.01 -36.54
N SER A 72 -0.56 13.96 -37.34
CA SER A 72 0.43 12.90 -37.16
C SER A 72 1.83 13.51 -37.29
N THR A 73 2.31 14.13 -36.22
CA THR A 73 3.75 14.35 -36.05
C THR A 73 4.35 12.96 -35.86
N SER A 74 4.87 12.40 -36.95
CA SER A 74 5.79 11.27 -36.91
C SER A 74 6.96 11.68 -36.00
N ARG A 75 6.90 11.24 -34.74
CA ARG A 75 7.98 11.43 -33.79
C ARG A 75 9.15 10.60 -34.31
N SER A 76 10.02 11.22 -35.09
CA SER A 76 11.28 10.67 -35.57
C SER A 76 12.19 10.46 -34.37
N GLY A 77 12.15 9.23 -33.85
CA GLY A 77 12.72 8.83 -32.58
C GLY A 77 11.86 7.70 -32.02
N SER A 78 11.82 6.57 -32.72
CA SER A 78 11.13 5.37 -32.30
C SER A 78 11.73 4.88 -30.98
N PHE A 79 11.09 5.22 -29.87
CA PHE A 79 11.38 4.60 -28.57
C PHE A 79 11.19 3.08 -28.74
N PRO A 80 12.14 2.25 -28.27
CA PRO A 80 12.01 0.80 -28.36
C PRO A 80 10.69 0.36 -27.74
N ARG A 81 9.87 -0.36 -28.51
CA ARG A 81 8.64 -0.99 -28.03
C ARG A 81 8.92 -2.48 -27.89
N GLU A 82 8.54 -3.04 -26.75
CA GLU A 82 8.61 -4.49 -26.56
C GLU A 82 7.67 -5.20 -27.54
N SER A 83 8.18 -6.25 -28.18
CA SER A 83 7.37 -7.10 -29.04
C SER A 83 6.40 -7.95 -28.22
N ALA A 84 5.41 -8.57 -28.88
CA ALA A 84 4.54 -9.53 -28.22
C ALA A 84 5.33 -10.74 -27.68
N SER A 85 6.37 -11.17 -28.41
CA SER A 85 7.28 -12.24 -27.96
C SER A 85 8.08 -11.83 -26.73
N ASP A 86 8.58 -10.59 -26.65
CA ASP A 86 9.33 -10.13 -25.47
C ASP A 86 8.47 -10.15 -24.21
N ARG A 87 7.21 -9.71 -24.32
CA ARG A 87 6.25 -9.74 -23.21
C ARG A 87 5.89 -11.17 -22.79
N ALA A 88 5.73 -12.09 -23.75
CA ALA A 88 5.46 -13.50 -23.45
C ALA A 88 6.65 -14.15 -22.71
N ASN A 89 7.87 -13.94 -23.21
CA ASN A 89 9.10 -14.43 -22.59
C ASN A 89 9.35 -13.83 -21.20
N ALA A 90 8.95 -12.57 -20.97
CA ALA A 90 9.01 -11.95 -19.66
C ALA A 90 8.01 -12.60 -18.68
N LYS A 91 6.78 -12.86 -19.13
CA LYS A 91 5.74 -13.51 -18.33
C LYS A 91 6.11 -14.94 -17.95
N GLU A 92 6.70 -15.70 -18.89
CA GLU A 92 7.22 -17.05 -18.63
C GLU A 92 8.33 -17.02 -17.59
N ARG A 93 9.34 -16.15 -17.75
CA ARG A 93 10.40 -15.98 -16.74
C ARG A 93 9.85 -15.58 -15.37
N GLN A 94 8.88 -14.67 -15.33
CA GLN A 94 8.23 -14.27 -14.08
C GLN A 94 7.56 -15.47 -13.40
N ARG A 95 6.84 -16.29 -14.17
CA ARG A 95 6.21 -17.52 -13.67
C ARG A 95 7.25 -18.49 -13.11
N ASP A 96 8.32 -18.75 -13.85
CA ASP A 96 9.40 -19.65 -13.42
C ASP A 96 10.05 -19.20 -12.12
N ILE A 97 10.23 -17.89 -11.93
CA ILE A 97 10.78 -17.31 -10.70
C ILE A 97 9.81 -17.58 -9.53
N LEU A 98 8.53 -17.24 -9.70
CA LEU A 98 7.53 -17.45 -8.65
C LEU A 98 7.34 -18.93 -8.30
N GLU A 99 7.41 -19.84 -9.27
CA GLU A 99 7.33 -21.28 -9.03
C GLU A 99 8.55 -21.79 -8.23
N LYS A 100 9.75 -21.29 -8.53
CA LYS A 100 10.96 -21.60 -7.75
C LYS A 100 10.88 -21.06 -6.33
N GLU A 101 10.48 -19.80 -6.17
CA GLU A 101 10.28 -19.17 -4.86
C GLU A 101 9.24 -19.93 -4.04
N LEU A 102 8.13 -20.35 -4.66
CA LEU A 102 7.11 -21.16 -4.02
C LEU A 102 7.66 -22.52 -3.56
N ALA A 103 8.46 -23.19 -4.38
CA ALA A 103 9.09 -24.46 -4.00
C ALA A 103 10.04 -24.28 -2.82
N THR A 104 10.84 -23.20 -2.81
CA THR A 104 11.71 -22.86 -1.68
C THR A 104 10.91 -22.56 -0.42
N GLU A 105 9.87 -21.73 -0.50
CA GLU A 105 9.02 -21.40 0.66
C GLU A 105 8.27 -22.62 1.21
N GLN A 106 7.85 -23.55 0.36
CA GLN A 106 7.28 -24.82 0.82
C GLN A 106 8.27 -25.68 1.60
N GLN A 107 9.54 -25.73 1.16
CA GLN A 107 10.60 -26.43 1.90
C GLN A 107 10.88 -25.75 3.24
N LEU A 108 10.93 -24.41 3.26
CA LEU A 108 11.13 -23.64 4.49
C LEU A 108 9.97 -23.80 5.46
N LEU A 109 8.73 -23.82 4.98
CA LEU A 109 7.55 -24.11 5.78
C LEU A 109 7.61 -25.50 6.42
N ALA A 110 7.97 -26.53 5.63
CA ALA A 110 8.12 -27.89 6.14
C ALA A 110 9.20 -27.97 7.22
N LYS A 111 10.33 -27.27 7.01
CA LYS A 111 11.40 -27.17 8.00
C LYS A 111 10.94 -26.44 9.26
N ALA A 112 10.29 -25.29 9.14
CA ALA A 112 9.79 -24.54 10.29
C ALA A 112 8.78 -25.36 11.12
N GLN A 113 7.97 -26.19 10.46
CA GLN A 113 7.08 -27.12 11.14
C GLN A 113 7.85 -28.21 11.89
N GLN A 114 8.90 -28.78 11.30
CA GLN A 114 9.78 -29.74 11.96
C GLN A 114 10.48 -29.11 13.17
N ASP A 115 11.09 -27.94 13.00
CA ASP A 115 11.79 -27.20 14.06
C ASP A 115 10.85 -26.91 15.24
N LEU A 116 9.60 -26.48 14.96
CA LEU A 116 8.58 -26.28 16.00
C LEU A 116 8.27 -27.59 16.74
N THR A 117 8.04 -28.69 16.03
CA THR A 117 7.75 -29.99 16.67
C THR A 117 8.92 -30.53 17.49
N GLU A 118 10.16 -30.32 17.03
CA GLU A 118 11.36 -30.69 17.79
C GLU A 118 11.41 -29.89 19.10
N GLN A 119 11.21 -28.58 19.04
CA GLN A 119 11.19 -27.71 20.22
C GLN A 119 10.02 -27.94 21.16
N GLU A 120 8.88 -28.40 20.65
CA GLU A 120 7.75 -28.85 21.48
C GLU A 120 8.07 -30.16 22.20
N SER A 121 8.87 -31.05 21.59
CA SER A 121 9.29 -32.32 22.18
C SER A 121 10.43 -32.17 23.20
N GLU A 122 11.20 -31.07 23.10
CA GLU A 122 12.25 -30.74 24.07
C GLU A 122 11.67 -30.40 25.44
N ARG A 123 11.69 -31.41 26.32
CA ARG A 123 11.37 -31.29 27.74
C ARG A 123 12.52 -30.62 28.47
N SER A 124 12.52 -29.29 28.50
CA SER A 124 13.41 -28.55 29.40
C SER A 124 12.85 -28.69 30.81
N GLY A 125 13.65 -29.15 31.76
CA GLY A 125 13.24 -29.47 33.14
C GLY A 125 12.58 -28.33 33.95
N ASP A 126 12.39 -27.16 33.35
CA ASP A 126 11.65 -25.99 33.83
C ASP A 126 10.14 -26.01 33.50
N GLU A 127 9.55 -27.18 33.21
CA GLU A 127 8.12 -27.37 32.88
C GLU A 127 7.13 -26.78 33.90
N ARG A 128 7.61 -26.37 35.07
CA ARG A 128 6.82 -25.68 36.11
C ARG A 128 6.39 -24.27 35.69
N ASN A 129 7.10 -23.62 34.77
CA ASN A 129 6.74 -22.28 34.29
C ASN A 129 6.27 -22.32 32.83
N TYR A 130 4.95 -22.34 32.65
CA TYR A 130 4.32 -22.35 31.32
C TYR A 130 4.67 -21.11 30.47
N ALA A 131 4.88 -19.95 31.08
CA ALA A 131 5.21 -18.72 30.35
C ALA A 131 6.59 -18.83 29.66
N ARG A 132 7.58 -19.45 30.30
CA ARG A 132 8.90 -19.70 29.69
C ARG A 132 8.83 -20.62 28.47
N VAL A 133 7.98 -21.65 28.52
CA VAL A 133 7.77 -22.55 27.38
C VAL A 133 7.14 -21.80 26.21
N LEU A 134 6.13 -20.95 26.48
CA LEU A 134 5.53 -20.11 25.46
C LEU A 134 6.55 -19.15 24.81
N GLU A 135 7.35 -18.45 25.63
CA GLU A 135 8.40 -17.54 25.15
C GLU A 135 9.40 -18.26 24.24
N ARG A 136 9.81 -19.49 24.61
CA ARG A 136 10.73 -20.32 23.80
C ARG A 136 10.11 -20.74 22.47
N LEU A 137 8.84 -21.16 22.48
CA LEU A 137 8.16 -21.67 21.29
C LEU A 137 7.70 -20.55 20.34
N GLN A 138 7.50 -19.34 20.86
CA GLN A 138 7.02 -18.19 20.08
C GLN A 138 7.80 -17.94 18.77
N PRO A 139 9.15 -17.84 18.76
CA PRO A 139 9.88 -17.61 17.51
C PRO A 139 9.66 -18.70 16.44
N TYR A 140 9.46 -19.95 16.84
CA TYR A 140 9.19 -21.05 15.91
C TYR A 140 7.78 -20.97 15.32
N LYS A 141 6.80 -20.58 16.15
CA LYS A 141 5.43 -20.31 15.70
C LYS A 141 5.38 -19.12 14.74
N ASP A 142 6.07 -18.04 15.07
CA ASP A 142 6.16 -16.85 14.22
C ASP A 142 6.81 -17.18 12.86
N SER A 143 7.90 -17.95 12.86
CA SER A 143 8.57 -18.42 11.64
C SER A 143 7.63 -19.24 10.75
N LEU A 144 6.92 -20.21 11.34
CA LEU A 144 5.94 -21.04 10.64
C LEU A 144 4.83 -20.18 10.02
N GLU A 145 4.29 -19.20 10.76
CA GLU A 145 3.25 -18.31 10.27
C GLU A 145 3.74 -17.44 9.09
N VAL A 146 4.97 -16.92 9.17
CA VAL A 146 5.58 -16.15 8.08
C VAL A 146 5.67 -16.99 6.80
N HIS A 147 6.22 -18.21 6.89
CA HIS A 147 6.34 -19.08 5.71
C HIS A 147 4.97 -19.50 5.15
N GLN A 148 3.96 -19.73 6.00
CA GLN A 148 2.59 -19.97 5.55
C GLN A 148 2.04 -18.82 4.73
N LYS A 149 2.17 -17.59 5.23
CA LYS A 149 1.70 -16.39 4.52
C LYS A 149 2.44 -16.17 3.21
N ASN A 150 3.75 -16.43 3.17
CA ASN A 150 4.55 -16.32 1.94
C ASN A 150 4.06 -17.32 0.87
N VAL A 151 3.84 -18.59 1.26
CA VAL A 151 3.29 -19.60 0.34
C VAL A 151 1.92 -19.18 -0.19
N GLU A 152 1.05 -18.63 0.65
CA GLU A 152 -0.25 -18.12 0.22
C GLU A 152 -0.14 -16.93 -0.74
N ALA A 153 0.75 -15.98 -0.46
CA ALA A 153 1.00 -14.82 -1.31
C ALA A 153 1.49 -15.25 -2.70
N LEU A 154 2.51 -16.11 -2.76
CA LEU A 154 3.06 -16.62 -4.02
C LEU A 154 2.03 -17.40 -4.84
N ARG A 155 1.18 -18.20 -4.18
CA ARG A 155 0.06 -18.89 -4.85
C ARG A 155 -0.94 -17.91 -5.47
N ARG A 156 -1.25 -16.82 -4.78
CA ARG A 156 -2.14 -15.77 -5.30
C ARG A 156 -1.51 -15.06 -6.49
N GLU A 157 -0.23 -14.71 -6.42
CA GLU A 157 0.49 -14.08 -7.54
C GLU A 157 0.52 -14.98 -8.78
N LEU A 158 0.85 -16.26 -8.62
CA LEU A 158 0.78 -17.23 -9.71
C LEU A 158 -0.63 -17.35 -10.31
N SER A 159 -1.68 -17.31 -9.47
CA SER A 159 -3.06 -17.32 -9.96
C SER A 159 -3.41 -16.07 -10.77
N ASN A 160 -2.87 -14.91 -10.37
CA ASN A 160 -3.09 -13.64 -11.06
C ASN A 160 -2.34 -13.58 -12.39
N LEU A 161 -1.17 -14.23 -12.51
CA LEU A 161 -0.48 -14.37 -13.79
C LEU A 161 -1.24 -15.22 -14.80
N ASN A 162 -2.07 -16.16 -14.35
CA ASN A 162 -2.87 -17.01 -15.23
C ASN A 162 -4.20 -16.38 -15.65
N ARG A 163 -4.58 -15.27 -15.04
CA ARG A 163 -5.75 -14.47 -15.42
C ARG A 163 -5.42 -13.53 -16.58
#